data_AF-H0JR80-F1
#
_entry.id   AF-H0JR80-F1
#
_cell.length_a   1.000
_cell.length_b   1.000
_cell.length_c   1.000
_cell.angle_alpha   90.00
_cell.angle_beta   90.00
_cell.angle_gamma   90.00
#
_symmetry.space_group_name_H-M   'P 1'
#
loop_
_entity.id
_entity.type
_entity.pdbx_description
1 polymer ?
#
loop_
_entity_poly.entity_id
_entity_poly.type
_entity_poly.pdbx_seq_one_letter_code
_entity_poly.pdbx_strand_id
1 'polypeptide(L)'
;MVFDGELATCAGVSAGIDLALSLAARIAGEERAKAIQLMIEYDPDPPFGSGHTSSASRHTKVLANALLTRDAVRVSNMTAGSRLAWSAVIRRVRGRRSSAHR
;
A
#
# COMPACT_ATOMS: atom_id res chain seq x y z
N MET A 1 -2.54 -5.95 -9.41
CA MET A 1 -3.27 -6.54 -8.26
C MET A 1 -3.46 -8.02 -8.49
N VAL A 2 -3.63 -8.81 -7.44
CA VAL A 2 -3.87 -10.26 -7.50
C VAL A 2 -4.99 -10.59 -6.51
N PHE A 3 -5.95 -11.42 -6.94
CA PHE A 3 -7.00 -11.97 -6.10
C PHE A 3 -6.77 -13.48 -5.92
N ASP A 4 -6.81 -13.94 -4.68
CA ASP A 4 -6.76 -15.35 -4.30
C ASP A 4 -7.87 -15.61 -3.26
N GLY A 5 -9.01 -16.13 -3.73
CA GLY A 5 -10.22 -16.26 -2.91
C GLY A 5 -10.66 -14.90 -2.34
N GLU A 6 -10.71 -14.82 -1.01
CA GLU A 6 -11.04 -13.60 -0.26
C GLU A 6 -9.84 -12.66 -0.04
N LEU A 7 -8.62 -13.11 -0.38
CA LEU A 7 -7.42 -12.30 -0.26
C LEU A 7 -7.19 -11.50 -1.53
N ALA A 8 -6.98 -10.19 -1.37
CA ALA A 8 -6.55 -9.32 -2.46
C ALA A 8 -5.24 -8.62 -2.09
N THR A 9 -4.31 -8.59 -3.04
CA THR A 9 -3.03 -7.89 -2.89
C THR A 9 -2.77 -6.98 -4.09
N CYS A 10 -2.02 -5.91 -3.88
CA CYS A 10 -1.59 -5.00 -4.92
C CYS A 10 -0.15 -4.56 -4.68
N ALA A 11 0.44 -3.91 -5.67
CA ALA A 11 1.66 -3.15 -5.43
C ALA A 11 1.37 -1.94 -4.51
N GLY A 12 2.38 -1.16 -4.18
CA GLY A 12 2.21 0.02 -3.33
C GLY A 12 1.54 1.20 -4.03
N VAL A 13 1.18 2.20 -3.22
CA VAL A 13 0.75 3.55 -3.64
C VAL A 13 -0.43 3.51 -4.62
N SER A 14 -0.21 3.82 -5.90
CA SER A 14 -1.28 3.98 -6.90
C SER A 14 -2.04 2.68 -7.15
N ALA A 15 -1.36 1.53 -7.14
CA ALA A 15 -2.00 0.23 -7.32
C ALA A 15 -3.02 -0.12 -6.20
N GLY A 16 -2.94 0.56 -5.05
CA GLY A 16 -3.92 0.45 -3.98
C GLY A 16 -5.24 1.16 -4.31
N ILE A 17 -5.19 2.26 -5.07
CA ILE A 17 -6.38 2.97 -5.53
C ILE A 17 -7.11 2.10 -6.57
N ASP A 18 -6.37 1.52 -7.51
CA ASP A 18 -6.91 0.57 -8.49
C ASP A 18 -7.60 -0.63 -7.81
N LEU A 19 -6.96 -1.17 -6.78
CA LEU A 19 -7.53 -2.28 -6.01
C LEU A 19 -8.80 -1.85 -5.24
N ALA A 20 -8.80 -0.66 -4.65
CA ALA A 20 -9.97 -0.15 -3.92
C ALA A 20 -11.19 0.03 -4.83
N LEU A 21 -10.99 0.59 -6.04
CA LEU A 21 -12.07 0.70 -7.04
C LEU A 21 -12.55 -0.67 -7.50
N SER A 22 -11.63 -1.61 -7.72
CA SER A 22 -11.98 -2.99 -8.08
C SER A 22 -12.78 -3.71 -6.98
N LEU A 23 -12.44 -3.49 -5.71
CA LEU A 23 -13.19 -4.01 -4.56
C LEU A 23 -14.56 -3.33 -4.44
N ALA A 24 -14.64 -2.01 -4.64
CA ALA A 24 -15.91 -1.29 -4.65
C ALA A 24 -16.87 -1.85 -5.72
N ALA A 25 -16.36 -2.19 -6.90
CA ALA A 25 -17.15 -2.83 -7.95
C ALA A 25 -17.67 -4.22 -7.53
N ARG A 26 -16.83 -5.03 -6.88
CA ARG A 26 -17.20 -6.39 -6.41
C ARG A 26 -18.19 -6.38 -5.24
N ILE A 27 -18.07 -5.41 -4.34
CA ILE A 27 -18.88 -5.32 -3.12
C ILE A 27 -20.20 -4.58 -3.37
N ALA A 28 -20.13 -3.49 -4.14
CA ALA A 28 -21.21 -2.49 -4.23
C ALA A 28 -21.73 -2.30 -5.66
N GLY A 29 -21.15 -2.99 -6.64
CA GLY A 29 -21.51 -2.92 -8.05
C GLY A 29 -20.70 -1.88 -8.83
N GLU A 30 -20.62 -2.10 -10.15
CA GLU A 30 -19.81 -1.29 -11.07
C GLU A 30 -20.20 0.19 -11.08
N GLU A 31 -21.50 0.49 -11.05
CA GLU A 31 -21.99 1.88 -11.08
C GLU A 31 -21.54 2.70 -9.86
N ARG A 32 -21.49 2.07 -8.68
CA ARG A 32 -20.93 2.73 -7.49
C ARG A 32 -19.42 2.94 -7.61
N ALA A 33 -18.69 1.99 -8.18
CA ALA A 33 -17.26 2.14 -8.41
C ALA A 33 -16.96 3.30 -9.38
N LYS A 34 -17.72 3.42 -10.48
CA LYS A 34 -17.62 4.55 -11.42
C LYS A 34 -17.97 5.89 -10.75
N ALA A 35 -19.01 5.93 -9.93
CA ALA A 35 -19.37 7.13 -9.19
C ALA A 35 -18.26 7.54 -8.20
N ILE A 36 -17.66 6.58 -7.49
CA ILE A 36 -16.51 6.83 -6.61
C ILE A 36 -15.32 7.34 -7.43
N GLN A 37 -14.99 6.68 -8.55
CA GLN A 37 -13.90 7.08 -9.43
C GLN A 37 -14.04 8.53 -9.88
N LEU A 38 -15.24 8.93 -10.32
CA LEU A 38 -15.54 10.32 -10.71
C LEU A 38 -15.48 11.28 -9.52
N MET A 39 -16.02 10.89 -8.37
CA MET A 39 -16.07 11.73 -7.16
C MET A 39 -14.68 12.14 -6.67
N ILE A 40 -13.68 11.27 -6.84
CA ILE A 40 -12.29 11.56 -6.47
C ILE A 40 -11.44 12.01 -7.67
N GLU A 41 -12.06 12.19 -8.84
CA GLU A 41 -11.41 12.56 -10.09
C GLU A 41 -10.21 11.64 -10.43
N TYR A 42 -10.39 10.33 -10.22
CA TYR A 42 -9.33 9.35 -10.49
C TYR A 42 -9.21 9.05 -11.99
N ASP A 43 -8.44 9.90 -12.66
CA ASP A 43 -8.04 9.82 -14.06
C ASP A 43 -6.51 9.98 -14.18
N PRO A 44 -5.73 8.93 -13.87
CA PRO A 44 -4.28 9.04 -13.83
C PRO A 44 -3.68 9.16 -15.24
N ASP A 45 -3.00 10.27 -15.53
CA ASP A 45 -2.15 10.48 -16.72
C ASP A 45 -0.68 10.81 -16.34
N PRO A 46 0.15 9.79 -16.02
CA PRO A 46 1.52 10.03 -15.56
C PRO A 46 2.46 10.51 -16.69
N PRO A 47 3.15 11.65 -16.54
CA PRO A 47 3.87 12.28 -17.65
C PRO A 47 5.20 11.61 -18.05
N PHE A 48 5.73 10.67 -17.25
CA PHE A 48 7.14 10.24 -17.38
C PHE A 48 7.38 8.77 -17.75
N GLY A 49 6.33 7.98 -18.04
CA GLY A 49 6.46 6.59 -18.51
C GLY A 49 7.29 5.63 -17.62
N SER A 50 7.68 6.06 -16.42
CA SER A 50 8.68 5.41 -15.56
C SER A 50 8.04 4.75 -14.34
N GLY A 51 6.72 4.52 -14.37
CA GLY A 51 5.96 3.92 -13.27
C GLY A 51 6.23 2.42 -13.05
N HIS A 52 6.92 1.77 -13.98
CA HIS A 52 7.26 0.35 -13.90
C HIS A 52 8.74 0.10 -14.11
N THR A 53 9.29 -0.92 -13.43
CA THR A 53 10.69 -1.30 -13.58
C THR A 53 11.01 -1.81 -14.98
N SER A 54 10.04 -2.35 -15.73
CA SER A 54 10.25 -2.75 -17.12
C SER A 54 10.39 -1.56 -18.07
N SER A 55 9.69 -0.44 -17.80
CA SER A 55 9.68 0.75 -18.68
C SER A 55 10.73 1.80 -18.29
N ALA A 56 11.18 1.83 -17.04
CA ALA A 56 12.14 2.82 -16.57
C ALA A 56 13.56 2.61 -17.14
N SER A 57 14.21 3.70 -17.52
CA SER A 57 15.62 3.68 -17.96
C SER A 57 16.56 3.18 -16.85
N ARG A 58 17.73 2.63 -17.23
CA ARG A 58 18.76 2.23 -16.25
C ARG A 58 19.15 3.39 -15.33
N HIS A 59 19.33 4.57 -15.90
CA HIS A 59 19.66 5.78 -15.15
C HIS A 59 18.57 6.12 -14.12
N THR A 60 17.30 6.12 -14.54
CA THR A 60 16.14 6.38 -13.66
C THR A 60 16.08 5.39 -12.50
N LYS A 61 16.33 4.09 -12.76
CA LYS A 61 16.36 3.06 -11.70
C LYS A 61 17.45 3.30 -10.67
N VAL A 62 18.67 3.63 -11.13
CA VAL A 62 19.80 3.93 -10.24
C VAL A 62 19.50 5.16 -9.40
N LEU A 63 18.97 6.22 -10.02
CA LEU A 63 18.57 7.44 -9.33
C LEU A 63 17.48 7.19 -8.28
N ALA A 64 16.42 6.43 -8.63
CA ALA A 64 15.35 6.09 -7.70
C ALA A 64 15.88 5.34 -6.46
N ASN A 65 16.76 4.34 -6.66
CA ASN A 65 17.39 3.61 -5.56
C ASN A 65 18.27 4.51 -4.68
N ALA A 66 19.03 5.43 -5.28
CA ALA A 66 19.87 6.36 -4.53
C ALA A 66 19.03 7.33 -3.68
N LEU A 67 17.94 7.87 -4.23
CA LEU A 67 16.99 8.73 -3.51
C LEU A 67 16.32 7.99 -2.36
N LEU A 68 15.81 6.78 -2.59
CA LEU A 68 15.22 5.95 -1.54
C LEU A 68 16.20 5.66 -0.42
N THR A 69 17.45 5.34 -0.75
CA THR A 69 18.50 5.05 0.25
C THR A 69 18.80 6.29 1.09
N ARG A 70 18.93 7.46 0.45
CA ARG A 70 19.14 8.73 1.14
C ARG A 70 18.03 9.04 2.14
N ASP A 71 16.77 8.86 1.73
CA ASP A 71 15.62 9.15 2.58
C ASP A 71 15.44 8.10 3.69
N ALA A 72 15.71 6.82 3.40
CA ALA A 72 15.68 5.75 4.39
C ALA A 72 16.73 5.91 5.50
N VAL A 73 17.94 6.38 5.16
CA VAL A 73 18.98 6.71 6.15
C VAL A 73 18.51 7.83 7.09
N ARG A 74 17.64 8.73 6.61
CA ARG A 74 17.03 9.79 7.43
C ARG A 74 15.89 9.29 8.32
N VAL A 75 15.17 8.25 7.89
CA VAL A 75 14.08 7.60 8.65
C VAL A 75 14.60 6.68 9.77
N SER A 76 15.92 6.46 9.86
CA SER A 76 16.58 5.64 10.88
C SER A 76 16.54 6.18 12.33
N ASN A 77 15.62 7.08 12.68
CA ASN A 77 15.32 7.40 14.08
C ASN A 77 13.96 6.85 14.54
N MET A 78 13.49 5.72 13.99
CA MET A 78 12.74 4.78 14.84
C MET A 78 13.77 4.04 15.71
N THR A 79 14.07 4.62 16.86
CA THR A 79 14.93 4.00 17.86
C THR A 79 14.37 2.64 18.25
N ALA A 80 15.23 1.73 18.71
CA ALA A 80 14.83 0.40 19.19
C ALA A 80 13.62 0.43 20.15
N GLY A 81 13.40 1.55 20.86
CA GLY A 81 12.23 1.80 21.69
C GLY A 81 10.89 1.72 20.95
N SER A 82 10.76 2.30 19.75
CA SER A 82 9.49 2.30 19.01
C SER A 82 9.06 0.89 18.57
N ARG A 83 10.05 0.06 18.20
CA ARG A 83 9.81 -1.33 17.78
C ARG A 83 9.46 -2.22 18.97
N LEU A 84 10.11 -2.02 20.11
CA LEU A 84 9.79 -2.71 21.36
C LEU A 84 8.38 -2.34 21.85
N ALA A 85 8.04 -1.05 21.82
CA ALA A 85 6.70 -0.56 22.17
C ALA A 85 5.61 -1.18 21.28
N TRP A 86 5.83 -1.22 19.96
CA TRP A 86 4.89 -1.84 19.03
C TRP A 86 4.71 -3.34 19.29
N SER A 87 5.80 -4.04 19.60
CA SER A 87 5.75 -5.47 19.94
C SER A 87 4.97 -5.74 21.24
N ALA A 88 5.09 -4.85 22.22
CA ALA A 88 4.34 -4.94 23.48
C ALA A 88 2.84 -4.72 23.26
N VAL A 89 2.47 -3.73 22.43
CA VAL A 89 1.07 -3.45 22.05
C VAL A 89 0.43 -4.65 21.35
N ILE A 90 1.09 -5.21 20.33
CA ILE A 90 0.58 -6.39 19.60
C ILE A 90 0.39 -7.57 20.55
N ARG A 91 1.34 -7.81 21.46
CA ARG A 91 1.28 -8.91 22.44
C ARG A 91 0.13 -8.73 23.43
N ARG A 92 -0.11 -7.50 23.89
CA ARG A 92 -1.24 -7.14 24.77
C ARG A 92 -2.59 -7.41 24.09
N VAL A 93 -2.72 -7.03 22.83
CA VAL A 93 -3.96 -7.21 22.04
C VAL A 93 -4.21 -8.70 21.77
N ARG A 94 -3.18 -9.47 21.40
CA ARG A 94 -3.30 -10.92 21.17
C ARG A 94 -3.65 -11.69 22.45
N GLY A 95 -3.06 -11.31 23.59
CA GLY A 95 -3.34 -11.95 24.88
C GLY A 95 -4.77 -11.71 25.40
N ARG A 96 -5.43 -10.60 25.02
CA ARG A 96 -6.82 -10.32 25.40
C ARG A 96 -7.84 -11.17 24.63
N ARG A 97 -7.54 -11.56 23.39
CA ARG A 97 -8.43 -12.41 22.59
C ARG A 97 -8.46 -13.87 23.06
N SER A 98 -7.38 -14.36 23.67
CA SER A 98 -7.33 -15.71 24.27
C SER A 98 -8.10 -15.86 25.58
N SER A 99 -8.41 -14.76 26.27
CA SER A 99 -9.23 -14.76 27.50
C SER A 99 -10.72 -14.52 27.23
N ALA A 100 -11.07 -14.12 26.00
CA ALA A 100 -12.40 -13.90 25.45
C ALA A 100 -13.36 -15.12 25.42
N HIS A 101 -12.80 -16.33 25.51
CA HIS A 101 -13.46 -17.56 25.08
C HIS A 101 -13.35 -18.71 26.11
N ARG A 102 -13.29 -18.35 27.39
CA ARG A 102 -13.51 -19.26 28.52
C ARG A 102 -14.58 -18.70 29.43
#